data_AF-A0A1J4Z5C3-F1
#
_entry.id   AF-A0A1J4Z5C3-F1
#
_cell.length_a   1.000
_cell.length_b   1.000
_cell.length_c   1.000
_cell.angle_alpha   90.00
_cell.angle_beta   90.00
_cell.angle_gamma   90.00
#
_symmetry.space_group_name_H-M   'P 1'
#
loop_
_entity.id
_entity.type
_entity.pdbx_description
1 polymer ?
#
loop_
_entity_poly.entity_id
_entity_poly.type
_entity_poly.pdbx_seq_one_letter_code
_entity_poly.pdbx_strand_id
1 'polypeptide(L)'
;MKTILSLLAIVVSTAAFATSPATPAPMLAAPAAAPANPHAGMSGMAAPQAITLSQKGKVISSIDVPTYTYIEVAQGKKKIWLATSTTAVKKGDMIRFDNGMTMTNFYSKGLKRNFPSILFANKVVVDKGAK
;
A
#
# COMPACT_ATOMS: atom_id res chain seq x y z
N MET A 1 9.71 38.44 6.85
CA MET A 1 10.82 39.24 6.28
C MET A 1 12.09 38.47 6.64
N LYS A 2 12.87 37.89 5.72
CA LYS A 2 13.51 38.48 4.55
C LYS A 2 13.55 37.47 3.38
N THR A 3 13.31 38.01 2.21
CA THR A 3 13.45 37.48 0.85
C THR A 3 14.92 37.25 0.46
N ILE A 4 15.15 36.78 -0.79
CA ILE A 4 16.39 36.87 -1.61
C ILE A 4 17.16 35.51 -1.64
N LEU A 5 17.56 34.89 -2.76
CA LEU A 5 17.98 35.37 -4.08
C LEU A 5 17.77 34.27 -5.15
N SER A 6 17.28 34.66 -6.33
CA SER A 6 17.22 33.85 -7.54
C SER A 6 18.61 33.50 -8.07
N LEU A 7 18.77 32.33 -8.68
CA LEU A 7 19.84 32.06 -9.65
C LEU A 7 19.27 31.26 -10.83
N LEU A 8 19.17 31.97 -11.95
CA LEU A 8 18.72 31.55 -13.26
C LEU A 8 19.93 30.98 -14.00
N ALA A 9 19.90 29.72 -14.41
CA ALA A 9 20.88 29.15 -15.34
C ALA A 9 20.13 28.61 -16.56
N ILE A 10 20.15 29.41 -17.62
CA ILE A 10 19.67 29.10 -18.96
C ILE A 10 20.81 28.34 -19.66
N VAL A 11 20.56 27.11 -20.11
CA VAL A 11 21.33 26.50 -21.18
C VAL A 11 20.37 26.21 -22.32
N VAL A 12 20.53 26.99 -23.38
CA VAL A 12 19.89 26.79 -24.67
C VAL A 12 20.74 25.77 -25.44
N SER A 13 20.13 24.67 -25.86
CA SER A 13 20.72 23.77 -26.86
C SER A 13 19.70 23.57 -27.96
N THR A 14 19.92 24.29 -29.06
CA THR A 14 19.21 24.13 -30.32
C THR A 14 19.84 23.03 -31.15
N ALA A 15 19.06 22.02 -31.53
CA ALA A 15 19.42 21.10 -32.62
C ALA A 15 18.18 20.77 -33.47
N ALA A 16 18.20 21.35 -34.68
CA ALA A 16 17.50 21.03 -35.92
C ALA A 16 16.33 20.03 -35.90
N PHE A 17 15.12 20.54 -36.15
CA PHE A 17 13.99 19.78 -36.70
C PHE A 17 14.06 19.80 -38.23
N ALA A 18 14.29 18.63 -38.84
CA ALA A 18 14.17 18.43 -40.27
C ALA A 18 12.73 18.01 -40.63
N THR A 19 12.27 18.53 -41.76
CA THR A 19 10.91 18.56 -42.33
C THR A 19 10.36 17.21 -42.80
N SER A 20 9.06 16.98 -42.57
CA SER A 20 8.23 15.90 -43.12
C SER A 20 7.93 16.11 -44.63
N PRO A 21 7.56 15.07 -45.41
CA PRO A 21 6.13 14.69 -45.50
C PRO A 21 5.87 13.20 -45.84
N ALA A 22 4.74 12.66 -45.37
CA ALA A 22 4.13 11.50 -46.02
C ALA A 22 2.61 11.51 -45.82
N THR A 23 1.91 11.84 -46.89
CA THR A 23 0.46 11.72 -47.07
C THR A 23 0.04 10.24 -47.06
N PRO A 24 -0.95 9.81 -46.26
CA PRO A 24 -1.59 8.52 -46.47
C PRO A 24 -2.79 8.67 -47.42
N ALA A 25 -2.73 7.98 -48.55
CA ALA A 25 -3.88 7.72 -49.41
C ALA A 25 -4.80 6.63 -48.78
N PRO A 26 -6.10 6.62 -49.10
CA PRO A 26 -7.06 5.72 -48.49
C PRO A 26 -7.03 4.35 -49.18
N MET A 27 -6.85 3.27 -48.43
CA MET A 27 -7.20 1.92 -48.89
C MET A 27 -8.44 1.45 -48.14
N LEU A 28 -9.53 1.40 -48.89
CA LEU A 28 -10.78 0.78 -48.51
C LEU A 28 -10.59 -0.74 -48.41
N ALA A 29 -11.03 -1.28 -47.27
CA ALA A 29 -11.63 -2.60 -47.06
C ALA A 29 -10.80 -3.88 -47.30
N ALA A 30 -10.53 -4.64 -46.23
CA ALA A 30 -11.28 -5.86 -45.85
C ALA A 30 -10.75 -6.42 -44.50
N PRO A 31 -11.38 -7.43 -43.88
CA PRO A 31 -12.26 -7.33 -42.72
C PRO A 31 -11.59 -7.65 -41.38
N ALA A 32 -12.28 -7.25 -40.32
CA ALA A 32 -11.96 -7.47 -38.91
C ALA A 32 -11.51 -8.90 -38.57
N ALA A 33 -10.22 -9.06 -38.30
CA ALA A 33 -9.75 -10.05 -37.34
C ALA A 33 -9.79 -9.39 -35.96
N ALA A 34 -10.67 -9.90 -35.10
CA ALA A 34 -10.88 -9.42 -33.74
C ALA A 34 -9.56 -9.27 -32.96
N PRO A 35 -9.46 -8.31 -32.03
CA PRO A 35 -8.27 -8.14 -31.20
C PRO A 35 -8.04 -9.41 -30.38
N ALA A 36 -6.92 -10.08 -30.61
CA ALA A 36 -6.35 -10.99 -29.64
C ALA A 36 -6.00 -10.14 -28.41
N ASN A 37 -6.90 -10.11 -27.43
CA ASN A 37 -6.62 -9.59 -26.10
C ASN A 37 -5.41 -10.36 -25.55
N PRO A 38 -4.28 -9.70 -25.26
CA PRO A 38 -3.09 -10.37 -24.72
C PRO A 38 -3.24 -10.79 -23.25
N HIS A 39 -4.47 -11.04 -22.78
CA HIS A 39 -4.77 -11.48 -21.42
C HIS A 39 -5.19 -12.96 -21.34
N ALA A 40 -4.93 -13.74 -22.39
CA ALA A 40 -5.02 -15.19 -22.35
C ALA A 40 -3.91 -15.76 -21.46
N GLY A 41 -4.15 -15.79 -20.15
CA GLY A 41 -3.29 -16.49 -19.21
C GLY A 41 -3.29 -15.98 -17.78
N MET A 42 -4.43 -16.00 -17.09
CA MET A 42 -4.44 -16.40 -15.68
C MET A 42 -5.85 -16.81 -15.24
N SER A 43 -6.13 -18.11 -15.41
CA SER A 43 -7.17 -18.80 -14.65
C SER A 43 -6.76 -18.75 -13.17
N GLY A 44 -7.23 -17.71 -12.50
CA GLY A 44 -7.04 -17.48 -11.09
C GLY A 44 -8.24 -16.71 -10.59
N MET A 45 -9.41 -17.35 -10.62
CA MET A 45 -10.52 -16.93 -9.78
C MET A 45 -9.97 -16.96 -8.35
N ALA A 46 -9.47 -15.83 -7.86
CA ALA A 46 -9.07 -15.70 -6.49
C ALA A 46 -10.34 -15.93 -5.68
N ALA A 47 -10.49 -17.16 -5.17
CA ALA A 47 -11.54 -17.47 -4.22
C ALA A 47 -11.48 -16.40 -3.12
N PRO A 48 -12.63 -15.92 -2.61
CA PRO A 48 -12.64 -14.98 -1.51
C PRO A 48 -11.76 -15.56 -0.41
N GLN A 49 -10.60 -14.93 -0.16
CA GLN A 49 -9.69 -15.36 0.88
C GLN A 49 -10.45 -15.20 2.18
N ALA A 50 -10.89 -16.31 2.76
CA ALA A 50 -11.54 -16.29 4.05
C ALA A 50 -10.58 -15.60 5.03
N ILE A 51 -11.01 -14.45 5.58
CA ILE A 51 -10.22 -13.69 6.54
C ILE A 51 -10.16 -14.53 7.82
N THR A 52 -9.15 -15.37 7.92
CA THR A 52 -8.88 -16.18 9.11
C THR A 52 -8.07 -15.37 10.10
N LEU A 53 -8.62 -15.18 11.29
CA LEU A 53 -7.95 -14.53 12.42
C LEU A 53 -6.98 -15.52 13.08
N SER A 54 -5.97 -15.95 12.32
CA SER A 54 -5.02 -17.00 12.70
C SER A 54 -4.00 -16.55 13.75
N GLN A 55 -3.79 -15.24 13.88
CA GLN A 55 -2.78 -14.67 14.76
C GLN A 55 -3.44 -14.20 16.06
N LYS A 56 -2.73 -14.35 17.18
CA LYS A 56 -3.11 -13.83 18.49
C LYS A 56 -1.94 -13.13 19.17
N GLY A 57 -2.21 -12.14 19.99
CA GLY A 57 -1.18 -11.52 20.81
C GLY A 57 -1.72 -10.48 21.79
N LYS A 58 -0.88 -10.08 22.74
CA LYS A 58 -1.23 -9.10 23.77
C LYS A 58 -0.82 -7.70 23.34
N VAL A 59 -1.72 -6.73 23.43
CA VAL A 59 -1.43 -5.32 23.15
C VAL A 59 -0.49 -4.78 24.23
N ILE A 60 0.67 -4.29 23.79
CA ILE A 60 1.68 -3.63 24.63
C ILE A 60 1.52 -2.11 24.58
N SER A 61 1.19 -1.59 23.39
CA SER A 61 0.95 -0.17 23.15
C SER A 61 0.01 0.00 21.96
N SER A 62 -0.81 1.04 21.96
CA SER A 62 -1.62 1.45 20.82
C SER A 62 -1.51 2.96 20.62
N ILE A 63 -1.49 3.39 19.36
CA ILE A 63 -1.43 4.79 18.98
C ILE A 63 -2.43 5.00 17.86
N ASP A 64 -3.47 5.77 18.14
CA ASP A 64 -4.49 6.14 17.18
C ASP A 64 -4.05 7.36 16.37
N VAL A 65 -4.14 7.25 15.06
CA VAL A 65 -4.06 8.38 14.12
C VAL A 65 -5.38 8.46 13.35
N PRO A 66 -5.69 9.58 12.65
CA PRO A 66 -7.02 9.80 12.09
C PRO A 66 -7.59 8.66 11.22
N THR A 67 -6.72 7.94 10.49
CA THR A 67 -7.14 6.88 9.55
C THR A 67 -6.67 5.48 9.91
N TYR A 68 -5.82 5.32 10.93
CA TYR A 68 -5.21 4.05 11.30
C TYR A 68 -4.95 3.98 12.81
N THR A 69 -4.95 2.78 13.36
CA THR A 69 -4.42 2.50 14.69
C THR A 69 -3.15 1.67 14.55
N TYR A 70 -2.05 2.16 15.12
CA TYR A 70 -0.80 1.43 15.25
C TYR A 70 -0.79 0.67 16.57
N ILE A 71 -0.56 -0.63 16.52
CA ILE A 71 -0.64 -1.51 17.69
C ILE A 71 0.67 -2.28 17.82
N GLU A 72 1.36 -2.11 18.94
CA GLU A 72 2.48 -2.99 19.30
C GLU A 72 1.93 -4.21 20.02
N VAL A 73 2.18 -5.40 19.46
CA VAL A 73 1.64 -6.67 19.93
C VAL A 73 2.78 -7.57 20.37
N ALA A 74 2.67 -8.14 21.57
CA ALA A 74 3.56 -9.20 22.01
C ALA A 74 3.00 -10.58 21.62
N GLN A 75 3.81 -11.32 20.87
CA GLN A 75 3.59 -12.73 20.53
C GLN A 75 4.70 -13.57 21.19
N GLY A 76 4.43 -14.05 22.40
CA GLY A 76 5.42 -14.78 23.20
C GLY A 76 6.62 -13.89 23.53
N LYS A 77 7.80 -14.24 23.00
CA LYS A 77 9.06 -13.49 23.20
C LYS A 77 9.31 -12.39 22.15
N LYS A 78 8.49 -12.32 21.10
CA LYS A 78 8.64 -11.36 20.00
C LYS A 78 7.62 -10.22 20.13
N LYS A 79 7.99 -9.03 19.67
CA LYS A 79 7.09 -7.89 19.53
C LYS A 79 6.96 -7.53 18.06
N ILE A 80 5.73 -7.32 17.61
CA ILE A 80 5.44 -6.93 16.22
C ILE A 80 4.62 -5.65 16.23
N TRP A 81 4.81 -4.83 15.21
CA TRP A 81 3.96 -3.67 14.97
C TRP A 81 2.87 -4.05 13.98
N LEU A 82 1.64 -3.71 14.33
CA LEU A 82 0.45 -3.80 13.49
C LEU A 82 -0.01 -2.40 13.09
N ALA A 83 -0.51 -2.26 11.88
CA ALA A 83 -1.37 -1.16 11.48
C ALA A 83 -2.71 -1.75 11.02
N THR A 84 -3.80 -1.18 11.49
CA THR A 84 -5.15 -1.55 11.05
C THR A 84 -6.02 -0.30 10.99
N SER A 85 -7.19 -0.40 10.34
CA SER A 85 -8.20 0.65 10.38
C SER A 85 -8.53 1.02 11.82
N THR A 86 -8.87 2.29 12.07
CA THR A 86 -9.11 2.82 13.42
C THR A 86 -9.97 1.88 14.25
N THR A 87 -9.37 1.28 15.29
CA THR A 87 -9.98 0.23 16.10
C THR A 87 -9.74 0.54 17.57
N ALA A 88 -10.81 0.46 18.37
CA ALA A 88 -10.72 0.65 19.82
C ALA A 88 -10.03 -0.56 20.48
N VAL A 89 -8.74 -0.43 20.76
CA VAL A 89 -7.93 -1.39 21.53
C VAL A 89 -7.25 -0.71 22.70
N LYS A 90 -7.02 -1.45 23.79
CA LYS A 90 -6.33 -0.93 24.98
C LYS A 90 -5.09 -1.75 25.28
N LYS A 91 -4.12 -1.12 25.93
CA LYS A 91 -2.95 -1.82 26.48
C LYS A 91 -3.41 -2.92 27.44
N GLY A 92 -2.89 -4.13 27.24
CA GLY A 92 -3.24 -5.31 28.02
C GLY A 92 -4.29 -6.21 27.36
N ASP A 93 -5.04 -5.72 26.38
CA ASP A 93 -6.03 -6.53 25.67
C ASP A 93 -5.37 -7.68 24.91
N MET A 94 -6.02 -8.84 24.92
CA MET A 94 -5.69 -9.92 23.99
C MET A 94 -6.43 -9.63 22.69
N ILE A 95 -5.73 -9.64 21.56
CA ILE A 95 -6.33 -9.43 20.25
C ILE A 95 -6.08 -10.63 19.34
N ARG A 96 -7.01 -10.86 18.41
CA ARG A 96 -6.81 -11.74 17.27
C ARG A 96 -6.85 -10.92 15.98
N PHE A 97 -6.01 -11.28 15.04
CA PHE A 97 -5.87 -10.58 13.78
C PHE A 97 -5.54 -11.57 12.67
N ASP A 98 -5.80 -11.16 11.43
CA ASP A 98 -5.45 -11.95 10.25
C ASP A 98 -3.95 -11.87 9.94
N ASN A 99 -3.49 -12.71 9.01
CA ASN A 99 -2.08 -12.69 8.60
C ASN A 99 -1.69 -11.41 7.84
N GLY A 100 -2.67 -10.64 7.35
CA GLY A 100 -2.44 -9.33 6.73
C GLY A 100 -1.36 -9.34 5.66
N MET A 101 -0.74 -8.18 5.49
CA MET A 101 0.46 -8.01 4.66
C MET A 101 1.58 -7.38 5.49
N THR A 102 2.72 -8.06 5.58
CA THR A 102 3.90 -7.51 6.26
C THR A 102 4.70 -6.64 5.29
N MET A 103 4.99 -5.40 5.69
CA MET A 103 5.91 -4.51 5.00
C MET A 103 7.17 -4.28 5.83
N THR A 104 8.33 -4.28 5.19
CA THR A 104 9.61 -3.96 5.82
C THR A 104 10.03 -2.53 5.48
N ASN A 105 10.84 -1.93 6.37
CA ASN A 105 11.37 -0.58 6.23
C ASN A 105 10.30 0.49 5.92
N PHE A 106 9.18 0.42 6.64
CA PHE A 106 8.03 1.29 6.44
C PHE A 106 8.15 2.58 7.24
N TYR A 107 8.10 3.73 6.57
CA TYR A 107 8.05 5.04 7.22
C TYR A 107 6.60 5.52 7.41
N SER A 108 6.18 5.65 8.67
CA SER A 108 4.89 6.25 9.00
C SER A 108 4.99 7.78 8.99
N LYS A 109 4.24 8.43 8.09
CA LYS A 109 4.10 9.89 8.06
C LYS A 109 3.38 10.43 9.30
N GLY A 110 2.39 9.70 9.81
CA GLY A 110 1.60 10.09 10.98
C GLY A 110 2.42 10.07 12.28
N LEU A 111 3.29 9.07 12.43
CA LEU A 111 4.15 8.93 13.62
C LEU A 111 5.55 9.52 13.43
N LYS A 112 5.89 9.97 12.22
CA LYS A 112 7.25 10.40 11.83
C LYS A 112 8.32 9.40 12.28
N ARG A 113 8.03 8.11 12.10
CA ARG A 113 8.84 6.99 12.63
C ARG A 113 9.04 5.92 11.56
N ASN A 114 10.25 5.36 11.51
CA ASN A 114 10.56 4.19 10.70
C ASN A 114 10.28 2.88 11.46
N PHE A 115 9.68 1.92 10.76
CA PHE A 115 9.43 0.58 11.25
C PHE A 115 10.24 -0.42 10.42
N PRO A 116 11.13 -1.22 11.04
CA PRO A 116 11.87 -2.23 10.31
C PRO A 116 10.93 -3.30 9.71
N SER A 117 9.82 -3.59 10.40
CA SER A 117 8.74 -4.43 9.92
C SER A 117 7.42 -4.02 10.57
N ILE A 118 6.34 -3.98 9.79
CA ILE A 118 4.98 -3.70 10.24
C ILE A 118 3.98 -4.57 9.48
N LEU A 119 2.99 -5.12 10.18
CA LEU A 119 1.92 -5.93 9.61
C LEU A 119 0.68 -5.04 9.39
N PHE A 120 0.21 -4.96 8.15
CA PHE A 120 -1.08 -4.37 7.85
C PHE A 120 -2.16 -5.44 7.97
N ALA A 121 -2.92 -5.40 9.06
CA ALA A 121 -4.01 -6.34 9.31
C ALA A 121 -5.33 -5.80 8.76
N ASN A 122 -6.03 -6.64 8.00
CA ASN A 122 -7.32 -6.30 7.40
C ASN A 122 -8.45 -6.31 8.46
N LYS A 123 -8.31 -7.12 9.50
CA LYS A 123 -9.27 -7.27 10.58
C LYS A 123 -8.55 -7.55 11.90
N VAL A 124 -8.82 -6.70 12.88
CA VAL A 124 -8.39 -6.92 14.27
C VAL A 124 -9.63 -7.00 15.16
N VAL A 125 -9.66 -8.00 16.03
CA VAL A 125 -10.71 -8.15 17.04
C VAL A 125 -10.08 -8.26 18.41
N VAL A 126 -10.70 -7.61 19.40
CA VAL A 126 -10.33 -7.83 20.80
C VAL A 126 -10.95 -9.15 21.24
N ASP A 127 -10.10 -10.09 21.64
CA ASP A 127 -10.50 -11.32 22.31
C ASP A 127 -10.93 -10.96 23.73
N LYS A 128 -12.12 -10.38 23.84
CA LYS A 128 -12.85 -10.33 25.11
C LYS A 128 -13.18 -11.77 25.43
N GLY A 129 -12.28 -12.45 26.17
CA GLY A 129 -12.53 -13.77 26.69
C GLY A 129 -13.96 -13.80 27.21
N ALA A 130 -14.77 -14.73 26.68
CA ALA A 130 -16.19 -14.83 27.00
C ALA A 130 -16.33 -14.72 28.53
N LYS A 131 -17.00 -13.65 28.96
CA LYS A 131 -17.34 -13.45 30.37
C LYS A 131 -18.52 -14.32 30.71
#